data_AF-B8D5S4-F1
#
_entry.id   AF-B8D5S4-F1
#
_cell.length_a   1.000
_cell.length_b   1.000
_cell.length_c   1.000
_cell.angle_alpha   90.00
_cell.angle_beta   90.00
_cell.angle_gamma   90.00
#
_symmetry.space_group_name_H-M   'P 1'
#
loop_
_entity.id
_entity.type
_entity.pdbx_description
1 polymer ?
#
loop_
_entity_poly.entity_id
_entity_poly.type
_entity_poly.pdbx_seq_one_letter_code
_entity_poly.pdbx_strand_id
1 'polypeptide(L)'
;MEREVRELLDLVEPIISFIGEYGRDEDLKDDNWRYACDVVDTLYWVLGEIDTEDFLSDTYLNLEKLKRIVARIERKTGKSFSEFKKRLKK
;
A
#
# COMPACT_ATOMS: atom_id res chain seq x y z
N MET A 1 -8.11 10.33 -16.48
CA MET A 1 -8.10 9.80 -15.10
C MET A 1 -8.59 8.36 -15.04
N GLU A 2 -9.88 8.03 -15.11
CA GLU A 2 -10.32 6.61 -15.02
C GLU A 2 -9.69 5.72 -16.08
N ARG A 3 -9.68 6.16 -17.35
CA ARG A 3 -9.04 5.43 -18.45
C ARG A 3 -7.54 5.15 -18.20
N GLU A 4 -6.80 6.15 -17.72
CA GLU A 4 -5.36 6.00 -17.44
C GLU A 4 -5.11 5.04 -16.27
N VAL A 5 -6.00 5.03 -15.27
CA VAL A 5 -5.96 4.09 -14.15
C VAL A 5 -6.27 2.66 -14.61
N ARG A 6 -7.26 2.47 -15.51
CA ARG A 6 -7.55 1.16 -16.11
C ARG A 6 -6.40 0.66 -16.98
N GLU A 7 -5.83 1.52 -17.83
CA GLU A 7 -4.66 1.16 -18.66
C GLU A 7 -3.44 0.77 -17.79
N LEU A 8 -3.26 1.40 -16.63
CA LEU A 8 -2.22 1.02 -15.68
C LEU A 8 -2.53 -0.30 -14.97
N LEU A 9 -3.80 -0.53 -14.58
CA LEU A 9 -4.23 -1.79 -13.97
C LEU A 9 -4.01 -2.97 -14.93
N ASP A 10 -4.47 -2.83 -16.19
CA ASP A 10 -4.30 -3.82 -17.25
C ASP A 10 -2.82 -4.20 -17.47
N LEU A 11 -1.89 -3.25 -17.26
CA LEU A 11 -0.46 -3.48 -17.37
C LEU A 11 0.12 -4.22 -16.16
N VAL A 12 -0.28 -3.84 -14.94
CA VAL A 12 0.41 -4.26 -13.71
C VAL A 12 -0.23 -5.52 -13.11
N GLU A 13 -1.55 -5.67 -13.14
CA GLU A 13 -2.26 -6.80 -12.55
C GLU A 13 -1.77 -8.17 -13.05
N PRO A 14 -1.55 -8.40 -14.36
CA PRO A 14 -1.09 -9.71 -14.84
C PRO A 14 0.33 -10.04 -14.36
N ILE A 15 1.19 -9.03 -14.22
CA ILE A 15 2.58 -9.19 -13.76
C ILE A 15 2.59 -9.62 -12.29
N ILE A 16 1.81 -8.93 -11.46
CA ILE A 16 1.69 -9.24 -10.03
C ILE A 16 1.01 -10.59 -9.82
N SER A 17 -0.05 -10.89 -10.58
CA SER A 17 -0.73 -12.18 -10.50
C SER A 17 0.23 -13.33 -10.87
N PHE A 18 1.02 -13.18 -11.92
CA PHE A 18 1.99 -14.20 -12.33
C PHE A 18 3.08 -14.43 -11.26
N ILE A 19 3.62 -13.37 -10.68
CA ILE A 19 4.64 -13.51 -9.62
C ILE A 19 4.01 -14.06 -8.34
N GLY A 20 2.76 -13.70 -8.01
CA GLY A 20 2.04 -14.27 -6.87
C GLY A 20 1.76 -15.76 -7.02
N GLU A 21 1.45 -16.23 -8.23
CA GLU A 21 1.13 -17.63 -8.50
C GLU A 21 2.38 -18.51 -8.68
N TYR A 22 3.42 -18.00 -9.34
CA TYR A 22 4.61 -18.79 -9.73
C TYR A 22 5.92 -18.35 -9.08
N GLY A 23 5.93 -17.20 -8.41
CA GLY A 23 7.12 -16.69 -7.73
C GLY A 23 7.53 -17.57 -6.55
N ARG A 24 8.83 -17.65 -6.30
CA ARG A 24 9.38 -18.41 -5.18
C ARG A 24 9.62 -17.47 -4.01
N ASP A 25 9.78 -18.03 -2.81
CA ASP A 25 10.05 -17.27 -1.59
C ASP A 25 11.24 -16.30 -1.71
N GLU A 26 12.25 -16.62 -2.54
CA GLU A 26 13.39 -15.74 -2.80
C GLU A 26 13.02 -14.53 -3.69
N ASP A 27 12.07 -14.69 -4.60
CA ASP A 27 11.56 -13.64 -5.49
C ASP A 27 10.63 -12.67 -4.71
N LEU A 28 9.94 -13.16 -3.67
CA LEU A 28 8.97 -12.40 -2.86
C LEU A 28 9.57 -11.72 -1.62
N LYS A 29 10.83 -12.01 -1.29
CA LYS A 29 11.57 -11.40 -0.15
C LYS A 29 12.13 -10.01 -0.47
N ASP A 30 12.05 -9.56 -1.71
CA ASP A 30 12.40 -8.19 -2.08
C ASP A 30 11.41 -7.21 -1.45
N ASP A 31 11.91 -6.22 -0.70
CA ASP A 31 11.07 -5.18 -0.09
C ASP A 31 10.22 -4.43 -1.13
N ASN A 32 10.66 -4.39 -2.40
CA ASN A 32 9.95 -3.77 -3.52
C ASN A 32 8.71 -4.56 -3.96
N TRP A 33 8.69 -5.89 -3.76
CA TRP A 33 7.56 -6.75 -4.15
C TRP A 33 6.27 -6.34 -3.42
N ARG A 34 6.39 -6.05 -2.12
CA ARG A 34 5.27 -5.60 -1.30
C ARG A 34 4.60 -4.35 -1.89
N TYR A 35 5.39 -3.37 -2.31
CA TYR A 35 4.85 -2.14 -2.90
C TYR A 35 4.13 -2.42 -4.22
N ALA A 36 4.58 -3.41 -4.99
CA ALA A 36 3.97 -3.77 -6.26
C ALA A 36 2.56 -4.39 -6.07
N CYS A 37 2.38 -5.22 -5.04
CA CYS A 37 1.06 -5.73 -4.63
C CYS A 37 0.15 -4.61 -4.11
N ASP A 38 0.65 -3.79 -3.17
CA ASP A 38 -0.10 -2.68 -2.56
C ASP A 38 -0.61 -1.67 -3.63
N VAL A 39 0.10 -1.52 -4.75
CA VAL A 39 -0.31 -0.65 -5.88
C VAL A 39 -1.53 -1.19 -6.61
N VAL A 40 -1.60 -2.49 -6.90
CA VAL A 40 -2.75 -3.09 -7.61
C VAL A 40 -4.03 -2.93 -6.79
N ASP A 41 -3.96 -3.21 -5.49
CA ASP A 41 -5.08 -3.04 -4.57
C ASP A 41 -5.57 -1.58 -4.50
N THR A 42 -4.61 -0.64 -4.55
CA THR A 42 -4.93 0.80 -4.60
C THR A 42 -5.64 1.18 -5.91
N LEU A 43 -5.25 0.60 -7.05
CA LEU A 43 -5.91 0.87 -8.33
C LEU A 43 -7.34 0.36 -8.34
N TYR A 44 -7.59 -0.85 -7.80
CA TYR A 44 -8.95 -1.38 -7.64
C TYR A 44 -9.82 -0.49 -6.75
N TRP A 45 -9.29 0.01 -5.64
CA TRP A 45 -10.01 0.97 -4.80
C TRP A 45 -10.34 2.27 -5.55
N VAL A 46 -9.40 2.83 -6.31
CA VAL A 46 -9.62 4.06 -7.10
C VAL A 46 -10.69 3.85 -8.18
N LEU A 47 -10.76 2.67 -8.79
CA LEU A 47 -11.78 2.32 -9.77
C LEU A 47 -13.14 1.97 -9.14
N GLY A 48 -13.23 1.92 -7.81
CA GLY A 48 -14.45 1.58 -7.08
C GLY A 48 -14.77 0.09 -7.08
N GLU A 49 -13.80 -0.75 -7.42
CA GLU A 49 -13.93 -2.22 -7.45
C GLU A 49 -13.72 -2.82 -6.04
N ILE A 50 -13.00 -2.10 -5.18
CA ILE A 50 -12.92 -2.34 -3.72
C ILE A 50 -13.48 -1.09 -3.03
N ASP A 51 -14.40 -1.27 -2.08
CA ASP A 51 -14.92 -0.13 -1.33
C ASP A 51 -13.89 0.40 -0.31
N THR A 52 -14.17 1.57 0.27
CA THR A 52 -13.20 2.20 1.19
C THR A 52 -13.10 1.44 2.51
N GLU A 53 -14.15 0.76 2.97
CA GLU A 53 -14.10 0.00 4.23
C GLU A 53 -13.21 -1.23 4.06
N ASP A 54 -13.38 -1.96 2.95
CA ASP A 54 -12.57 -3.11 2.58
C ASP A 54 -11.11 -2.70 2.33
N PHE A 55 -10.87 -1.62 1.58
CA PHE A 55 -9.50 -1.13 1.34
C PHE A 55 -8.78 -0.75 2.64
N LEU A 56 -9.49 -0.19 3.62
CA LEU A 56 -8.93 0.17 4.93
C LEU A 56 -8.84 -1.01 5.90
N SER A 57 -9.30 -2.19 5.50
CA SER A 57 -9.17 -3.41 6.30
C SER A 57 -7.70 -3.83 6.43
N ASP A 58 -7.44 -4.73 7.38
CA ASP A 58 -6.11 -5.31 7.57
C ASP A 58 -5.63 -6.20 6.44
N THR A 59 -6.54 -6.61 5.54
CA THR A 59 -6.23 -7.34 4.30
C THR A 59 -5.44 -6.49 3.32
N TYR A 60 -5.80 -5.21 3.17
CA TYR A 60 -5.24 -4.31 2.16
C TYR A 60 -4.41 -3.17 2.78
N LEU A 61 -4.96 -2.43 3.74
CA LEU A 61 -4.26 -1.34 4.43
C LEU A 61 -4.43 -1.41 5.95
N ASN A 62 -3.54 -2.15 6.62
CA ASN A 62 -3.55 -2.28 8.07
C ASN A 62 -3.13 -0.99 8.81
N LEU A 63 -4.07 -0.05 8.93
CA LEU A 63 -3.88 1.26 9.56
C LEU A 63 -3.43 1.16 11.02
N GLU A 64 -3.93 0.18 11.78
CA GLU A 64 -3.55 -0.02 13.18
C GLU A 64 -2.07 -0.43 13.31
N LYS A 65 -1.59 -1.30 12.43
CA LYS A 65 -0.15 -1.64 12.36
C LYS A 65 0.68 -0.41 12.02
N LEU A 66 0.24 0.42 11.08
CA LEU A 66 0.94 1.67 10.73
C LEU A 66 0.98 2.65 11.92
N LYS A 67 -0.14 2.86 12.62
CA LYS A 67 -0.19 3.69 13.84
C LYS A 67 0.75 3.16 14.93
N ARG A 68 0.83 1.84 15.12
CA ARG A 68 1.79 1.21 16.07
C ARG A 68 3.24 1.45 15.66
N ILE A 69 3.55 1.40 14.36
CA ILE A 69 4.89 1.72 13.83
C ILE A 69 5.23 3.18 14.10
N VAL A 70 4.29 4.11 13.86
CA VAL A 70 4.45 5.53 14.17
C VAL A 70 4.77 5.71 15.66
N ALA A 71 3.95 5.17 16.55
CA ALA A 71 4.17 5.26 18.00
C ALA A 71 5.53 4.67 18.44
N ARG A 72 6.00 3.61 17.77
CA ARG A 72 7.35 3.05 18.00
C ARG A 72 8.45 4.01 17.55
N ILE A 73 8.30 4.69 16.42
CA ILE A 73 9.28 5.66 15.92
C ILE A 73 9.33 6.91 16.80
N GLU A 74 8.17 7.43 17.22
CA GLU A 74 8.09 8.58 18.13
C GLU A 74 8.84 8.27 19.44
N ARG A 75 8.58 7.10 20.06
CA ARG A 75 9.31 6.65 21.25
C ARG A 75 10.81 6.50 21.05
N LYS A 76 11.25 5.98 19.90
CA LYS A 76 12.68 5.75 19.61
C LYS A 76 13.45 7.03 19.30
N THR A 77 12.80 8.01 18.68
CA THR A 77 13.49 9.18 18.11
C THR A 77 13.19 10.48 18.85
N GLY A 78 12.18 10.50 19.72
CA GLY A 78 11.66 11.71 20.37
C GLY A 78 10.96 12.69 19.41
N LYS A 79 10.84 12.35 18.11
CA LYS A 79 10.18 13.19 17.11
C LYS A 79 8.68 12.94 17.14
N SER A 80 7.89 14.01 17.13
CA SER A 80 6.42 13.94 17.11
C SER A 80 5.86 13.83 15.68
N PHE A 81 5.03 12.82 15.44
CA PHE A 81 4.30 12.65 14.19
C PHE A 81 3.29 13.77 13.98
N SER A 82 2.63 14.23 15.05
CA SER A 82 1.69 15.35 14.97
C SER A 82 2.37 16.66 14.54
N GLU A 83 3.60 16.91 15.01
CA GLU A 83 4.39 18.06 14.57
C GLU A 83 4.84 17.90 13.12
N PHE A 84 5.32 16.71 12.74
CA PHE A 84 5.67 16.40 11.36
C PHE A 84 4.49 16.68 10.40
N LYS A 85 3.29 16.19 10.75
CA LYS A 85 2.06 16.39 9.97
C LYS A 85 1.70 17.86 9.81
N LYS A 86 1.91 18.70 10.84
CA LYS A 86 1.66 20.15 10.76
C LYS A 86 2.59 20.84 9.74
N ARG A 87 3.83 20.39 9.59
CA ARG A 87 4.80 20.97 8.62
C ARG A 87 4.45 20.65 7.16
N LEU A 88 3.88 19.48 6.90
CA LEU A 88 3.51 19.07 5.53
C LEU A 88 2.30 19.81 4.96
N LYS A 89 1.48 20.42 5.82
CA LYS A 89 0.28 21.17 5.43
C LYS A 89 0.54 22.67 5.23
N LYS A 90 1.81 23.08 5.22
CA LYS A 90 2.28 24.43 4.95
C LYS A 90 2.87 24.48 3.55
#